data_AF-F6H6L5-F1
#
_entry.id   AF-F6H6L5-F1
#
_cell.length_a   1.000
_cell.length_b   1.000
_cell.length_c   1.000
_cell.angle_alpha   90.00
_cell.angle_beta   90.00
_cell.angle_gamma   90.00
#
_symmetry.space_group_name_H-M   'P 1'
#
loop_
_entity.id
_entity.type
_entity.pdbx_description
1 polymer ?
#
loop_
_entity_poly.entity_id
_entity_poly.type
_entity_poly.pdbx_seq_one_letter_code
_entity_poly.pdbx_strand_id
1 'polypeptide(L)'
;MQILHFDIKPHNILLDEDFTPKVSDFGLAKLYSTYESIVSLTVARGTLGYIAPELFYKNIGGVSHKADVYSFGMLLMEIVGKRRHVSVHEENLNEIYFPSWIYDKIKQGKAIEIGDAKEEDMKYILKMVIVALWCVQMKPMDRPSMSKALEMLEGDVELLQMPPKPTLYSHEMSAEDRENNPVDVSISSCNANITISLDGR
;
A
#
# COMPACT_ATOMS: atom_id res chain seq x y z
N MET A 1 7.34 -10.97 -22.04
CA MET A 1 7.43 -9.54 -21.68
C MET A 1 6.24 -9.18 -20.81
N GLN A 2 6.45 -8.39 -19.76
CA GLN A 2 5.40 -7.84 -18.90
C GLN A 2 5.48 -6.32 -18.92
N ILE A 3 4.35 -5.64 -18.70
CA ILE A 3 4.30 -4.18 -18.54
C ILE A 3 4.08 -3.91 -17.05
N LEU A 4 4.97 -3.13 -16.45
CA LEU A 4 4.81 -2.59 -15.09
C LEU A 4 4.30 -1.17 -15.20
N HIS A 5 3.25 -0.81 -14.46
CA HIS A 5 2.61 0.49 -14.55
C HIS A 5 3.28 1.56 -13.66
N PHE A 6 3.62 1.20 -12.43
CA PHE A 6 4.21 2.05 -11.38
C PHE A 6 3.38 3.25 -10.92
N ASP A 7 2.13 3.39 -11.36
CA ASP A 7 1.27 4.52 -10.97
C ASP A 7 -0.21 4.14 -10.89
N ILE A 8 -0.47 2.96 -10.34
CA ILE A 8 -1.85 2.52 -10.04
C ILE A 8 -2.36 3.32 -8.84
N LYS A 9 -3.34 4.18 -9.07
CA LYS A 9 -3.99 5.05 -8.08
C LYS A 9 -5.39 5.44 -8.56
N PRO A 10 -6.31 5.86 -7.68
CA PRO A 10 -7.68 6.24 -8.07
C PRO A 10 -7.75 7.26 -9.20
N HIS A 11 -6.86 8.26 -9.22
CA HIS A 11 -6.81 9.29 -10.26
C HIS A 11 -6.52 8.74 -11.67
N ASN A 12 -5.89 7.56 -11.76
CA ASN A 12 -5.55 6.90 -13.02
C ASN A 12 -6.54 5.79 -13.37
N ILE A 13 -7.60 5.58 -12.56
CA ILE A 13 -8.72 4.69 -12.89
C ILE A 13 -9.87 5.56 -13.39
N LEU A 14 -10.06 5.56 -14.70
CA LEU A 14 -11.17 6.24 -15.35
C LEU A 14 -12.41 5.35 -15.31
N LEU A 15 -13.58 5.96 -15.44
CA LEU A 15 -14.86 5.26 -15.53
C LEU A 15 -15.52 5.67 -16.84
N ASP A 16 -16.03 4.68 -17.59
CA ASP A 16 -16.88 4.97 -18.75
C ASP A 16 -18.35 5.16 -18.35
N GLU A 17 -19.22 5.29 -19.35
CA GLU A 17 -20.66 5.56 -19.16
C GLU A 17 -21.37 4.48 -18.34
N ASP A 18 -20.85 3.24 -18.36
CA ASP A 18 -21.37 2.10 -17.60
C ASP A 18 -20.67 1.94 -16.24
N PHE A 19 -19.88 2.93 -15.81
CA PHE A 19 -19.03 2.86 -14.62
C PHE A 19 -18.02 1.70 -14.65
N THR A 20 -17.62 1.24 -15.84
CA THR A 20 -16.58 0.23 -15.98
C THR A 20 -15.20 0.86 -15.77
N PRO A 21 -14.37 0.36 -14.83
CA PRO A 21 -13.06 0.93 -14.56
C PRO A 21 -12.07 0.64 -15.68
N LYS A 22 -11.31 1.67 -16.09
CA LYS A 22 -10.24 1.61 -17.10
C LYS A 22 -8.95 2.19 -16.54
N VAL A 23 -7.88 1.41 -16.59
CA VAL A 23 -6.54 1.87 -16.20
C VAL A 23 -5.99 2.82 -17.27
N SER A 24 -5.45 3.95 -16.85
CA SER A 24 -4.90 5.01 -17.70
C SER A 24 -3.53 5.48 -17.19
N ASP A 25 -2.89 6.40 -17.93
CA ASP A 25 -1.58 6.99 -17.61
C ASP A 25 -0.41 6.01 -17.50
N PHE A 26 0.01 5.50 -18.66
CA PHE A 26 1.20 4.67 -18.80
C PHE A 26 2.52 5.48 -18.87
N GLY A 27 2.52 6.76 -18.48
CA GLY A 27 3.70 7.63 -18.59
C GLY A 27 4.92 7.15 -17.79
N LEU A 28 4.68 6.38 -16.71
CA LEU A 28 5.73 5.75 -15.90
C LEU A 28 5.97 4.28 -16.25
N ALA A 29 5.17 3.70 -17.15
CA ALA A 29 5.19 2.28 -17.42
C ALA A 29 6.49 1.80 -18.06
N LYS A 30 6.88 0.55 -17.79
CA LYS A 30 8.07 -0.08 -18.37
C LYS A 30 7.82 -1.49 -18.86
N LEU A 31 8.46 -1.83 -19.97
CA LEU A 31 8.56 -3.20 -20.45
C LEU A 31 9.62 -3.95 -19.66
N TYR A 32 9.28 -5.19 -19.33
CA TYR A 32 10.08 -6.07 -18.52
C TYR A 32 10.21 -7.45 -19.16
N SER A 33 11.44 -7.96 -19.21
CA SER A 33 11.69 -9.33 -19.66
C SER A 33 11.24 -10.30 -18.56
N THR A 34 10.49 -11.33 -18.93
CA THR A 34 10.05 -12.38 -17.99
C THR A 34 11.20 -13.24 -17.44
N TYR A 35 12.43 -13.05 -17.93
CA TYR A 35 13.62 -13.81 -17.56
C TYR A 35 14.56 -13.07 -16.59
N GLU A 36 14.40 -11.75 -16.45
CA GLU A 36 15.07 -10.99 -15.40
C GLU A 36 14.11 -10.94 -14.21
N SER A 37 14.62 -11.02 -12.97
CA SER A 37 13.79 -11.05 -11.75
C SER A 37 13.79 -9.73 -10.96
N ILE A 38 14.63 -8.76 -11.38
CA ILE A 38 14.80 -7.47 -10.69
C ILE A 38 15.01 -6.35 -11.70
N VAL A 39 14.20 -5.28 -11.64
CA VAL A 39 14.44 -4.05 -12.40
C VAL A 39 15.47 -3.18 -11.67
N SER A 40 16.56 -2.82 -12.35
CA SER A 40 17.48 -1.77 -11.88
C SER A 40 16.88 -0.38 -12.13
N LEU A 41 16.04 0.09 -11.20
CA LEU A 41 15.56 1.47 -11.22
C LEU A 41 16.61 2.39 -10.55
N THR A 42 17.06 3.39 -11.28
CA THR A 42 17.99 4.44 -10.80
C THR A 42 17.31 5.51 -9.95
N VAL A 43 15.99 5.68 -10.09
CA VAL A 43 15.18 6.66 -9.35
C VAL A 43 13.83 6.01 -9.02
N ALA A 44 13.37 6.16 -7.77
CA ALA A 44 12.02 5.75 -7.38
C ALA A 44 10.98 6.52 -8.23
N ARG A 45 10.00 5.79 -8.76
CA ARG A 45 8.92 6.35 -9.60
C ARG A 45 7.57 5.97 -9.01
N GLY A 46 6.57 6.81 -9.25
CA GLY A 46 5.19 6.62 -8.84
C GLY A 46 4.69 7.76 -7.96
N THR A 47 3.48 7.61 -7.43
CA THR A 47 2.84 8.60 -6.56
C THR A 47 3.02 8.25 -5.09
N LEU A 48 3.46 9.22 -4.28
CA LEU A 48 3.63 9.04 -2.82
C LEU A 48 2.34 8.49 -2.19
N GLY A 49 2.48 7.50 -1.30
CA GLY A 49 1.35 6.76 -0.72
C GLY A 49 0.93 5.52 -1.51
N TYR A 50 1.40 5.36 -2.75
CA TYR A 50 1.14 4.18 -3.60
C TYR A 50 2.42 3.45 -3.99
N ILE A 51 3.58 4.11 -3.88
CA ILE A 51 4.88 3.51 -4.23
C ILE A 51 5.18 2.34 -3.31
N ALA A 52 5.49 1.19 -3.91
CA ALA A 52 5.86 0.00 -3.19
C ALA A 52 7.20 0.16 -2.45
N PRO A 53 7.34 -0.34 -1.20
CA PRO A 53 8.50 -0.07 -0.37
C PRO A 53 9.85 -0.50 -0.97
N GLU A 54 9.88 -1.55 -1.79
CA GLU A 54 11.09 -2.05 -2.44
C GLU A 54 11.69 -1.08 -3.47
N LEU A 55 10.95 -0.05 -3.90
CA LEU A 55 11.50 1.02 -4.73
C LEU A 55 12.41 1.97 -3.93
N PHE A 56 12.32 1.98 -2.60
CA PHE A 56 13.18 2.75 -1.70
C PHE A 56 14.14 1.84 -0.92
N TYR A 57 13.64 0.70 -0.44
CA TYR A 57 14.37 -0.24 0.40
C TYR A 57 14.85 -1.43 -0.43
N LYS A 58 16.09 -1.36 -0.94
CA LYS A 58 16.64 -2.40 -1.83
C LYS A 58 16.92 -3.74 -1.11
N ASN A 59 16.94 -3.75 0.22
CA ASN A 59 17.20 -4.94 1.04
C ASN A 59 15.97 -5.85 1.21
N ILE A 60 14.75 -5.37 0.95
CA ILE A 60 13.53 -6.16 1.17
C ILE A 60 13.04 -6.93 -0.05
N GLY A 61 13.67 -6.73 -1.22
CA GLY A 61 13.34 -7.43 -2.45
C GLY A 61 13.64 -6.62 -3.71
N GLY A 62 13.58 -7.28 -4.86
CA GLY A 62 13.72 -6.65 -6.16
C GLY A 62 12.40 -6.10 -6.71
N VAL A 63 12.49 -5.03 -7.50
CA VAL A 63 11.33 -4.45 -8.20
C VAL A 63 10.81 -5.43 -9.25
N SER A 64 9.52 -5.74 -9.16
CA SER A 64 8.79 -6.67 -10.04
C SER A 64 7.32 -6.23 -10.19
N HIS A 65 6.48 -7.05 -10.83
CA HIS A 65 5.01 -6.83 -10.90
C HIS A 65 4.33 -6.70 -9.53
N LYS A 66 4.99 -7.14 -8.45
CA LYS A 66 4.51 -6.96 -7.08
C LYS A 66 4.46 -5.50 -6.63
N ALA A 67 5.16 -4.59 -7.30
CA ALA A 67 5.05 -3.15 -7.04
C ALA A 67 3.65 -2.61 -7.40
N ASP A 68 3.10 -3.07 -8.54
CA ASP A 68 1.73 -2.70 -8.95
C ASP A 68 0.69 -3.39 -8.04
N VAL A 69 0.97 -4.60 -7.53
CA VAL A 69 0.11 -5.26 -6.53
C VAL A 69 0.01 -4.41 -5.25
N TYR A 70 1.13 -3.87 -4.76
CA TYR A 70 1.12 -2.97 -3.59
C TYR A 70 0.28 -1.73 -3.85
N SER A 71 0.50 -1.09 -5.01
CA SER A 71 -0.23 0.10 -5.43
C SER A 71 -1.74 -0.16 -5.52
N PHE A 72 -2.15 -1.32 -6.05
CA PHE A 72 -3.53 -1.79 -6.05
C PHE A 72 -4.10 -1.97 -4.64
N GLY A 73 -3.33 -2.54 -3.71
CA GLY A 73 -3.73 -2.65 -2.31
C GLY A 73 -4.00 -1.28 -1.67
N MET A 74 -3.13 -0.30 -1.91
CA MET A 74 -3.33 1.09 -1.43
C MET A 74 -4.55 1.75 -2.07
N LEU A 75 -4.81 1.49 -3.36
CA LEU A 75 -6.02 1.94 -4.04
C LEU A 75 -7.29 1.38 -3.38
N LEU A 76 -7.33 0.09 -3.07
CA LEU A 76 -8.46 -0.52 -2.34
C LEU A 76 -8.64 0.10 -0.95
N MET A 77 -7.53 0.36 -0.23
CA MET A 77 -7.56 1.03 1.07
C MET A 77 -8.15 2.44 0.97
N GLU A 78 -7.83 3.20 -0.06
CA GLU A 78 -8.40 4.53 -0.26
C GLU A 78 -9.91 4.47 -0.55
N ILE A 79 -10.37 3.49 -1.34
CA ILE A 79 -11.80 3.28 -1.60
C ILE A 79 -12.55 3.01 -0.29
N VAL A 80 -12.01 2.12 0.54
CA VAL A 80 -12.62 1.78 1.84
C VAL A 80 -12.56 2.98 2.79
N GLY A 81 -11.43 3.67 2.87
CA GLY A 81 -11.21 4.81 3.76
C GLY A 81 -12.12 6.00 3.44
N LYS A 82 -12.36 6.29 2.15
CA LYS A 82 -13.25 7.38 1.70
C LYS A 82 -14.74 7.09 1.93
N ARG A 83 -15.14 5.83 2.13
CA ARG A 83 -16.52 5.46 2.53
C ARG A 83 -16.77 5.60 4.02
N ARG A 84 -15.74 5.85 4.83
CA ARG A 84 -15.92 6.19 6.25
C ARG A 84 -16.47 7.62 6.33
N HIS A 85 -17.67 7.79 6.89
CA HIS A 85 -18.11 9.12 7.33
C HIS A 85 -17.01 9.69 8.24
N VAL A 86 -16.60 10.94 8.02
CA VAL A 86 -15.64 11.64 8.88
C VAL A 86 -16.35 11.96 10.21
N SER A 87 -16.58 10.93 11.01
CA SER A 87 -17.03 11.02 12.41
C SER A 87 -15.94 10.53 13.35
N VAL A 88 -14.68 10.72 12.96
CA VAL A 88 -13.60 10.74 13.94
C VAL A 88 -13.25 12.18 14.12
N HIS A 89 -13.74 12.75 15.23
CA HIS A 89 -13.15 13.92 15.83
C HIS A 89 -11.63 13.77 15.76
N GLU A 90 -11.05 14.65 14.95
CA GLU A 90 -9.71 15.21 15.10
C GLU A 90 -9.32 15.14 16.57
N GLU A 91 -8.34 14.32 16.92
CA GLU A 91 -7.05 14.78 17.42
C GLU A 91 -6.21 13.49 17.61
N ASN A 92 -5.06 13.34 16.92
CA ASN A 92 -4.07 12.22 16.98
C ASN A 92 -4.06 11.17 15.83
N LEU A 93 -4.90 11.28 14.79
CA LEU A 93 -4.86 10.33 13.65
C LEU A 93 -3.79 10.63 12.58
N ASN A 94 -3.12 11.78 12.64
CA ASN A 94 -2.20 12.24 11.59
C ASN A 94 -0.93 11.38 11.44
N GLU A 95 -0.68 10.42 12.35
CA GLU A 95 0.51 9.55 12.31
C GLU A 95 0.22 8.05 12.11
N ILE A 96 -1.05 7.63 12.12
CA ILE A 96 -1.37 6.19 12.09
C ILE A 96 -1.51 5.69 10.65
N TYR A 97 -0.58 4.84 10.23
CA TYR A 97 -0.65 4.12 8.96
C TYR A 97 -1.97 3.34 8.84
N PHE A 98 -2.84 3.77 7.94
CA PHE A 98 -4.22 3.28 7.81
C PHE A 98 -4.33 1.75 7.70
N PRO A 99 -3.50 1.04 6.90
CA PRO A 99 -3.49 -0.42 6.87
C PRO A 99 -3.22 -1.09 8.22
N SER A 100 -2.28 -0.57 9.03
CA SER A 100 -2.05 -1.11 10.38
C SER A 100 -3.23 -0.85 11.31
N TRP A 101 -3.85 0.33 11.21
CA TRP A 101 -5.00 0.70 12.03
C TRP A 101 -6.21 -0.18 11.76
N ILE A 102 -6.56 -0.38 10.48
CA ILE A 102 -7.73 -1.17 10.10
C ILE A 102 -7.52 -2.67 10.43
N TYR A 103 -6.28 -3.15 10.33
CA TYR A 103 -5.91 -4.49 10.78
C TYR A 103 -6.25 -4.69 12.26
N ASP A 104 -5.85 -3.77 13.13
CA ASP A 104 -6.11 -3.86 14.57
C ASP A 104 -7.61 -3.80 14.88
N LYS A 105 -8.37 -2.97 14.15
CA LYS A 105 -9.83 -2.88 14.29
C LYS A 105 -10.52 -4.21 13.98
N ILE A 106 -10.16 -4.84 12.85
CA ILE A 106 -10.69 -6.15 12.46
C ILE A 106 -10.34 -7.21 13.50
N LYS A 107 -9.07 -7.27 13.92
CA LYS A 107 -8.60 -8.28 14.88
C LYS A 107 -9.27 -8.16 16.26
N GLN A 108 -9.63 -6.95 16.65
CA GLN A 108 -10.34 -6.69 17.91
C GLN A 108 -11.84 -7.01 17.85
N GLY A 109 -12.36 -7.49 16.70
CA GLY A 109 -13.79 -7.76 16.52
C GLY A 109 -14.65 -6.50 16.61
N LYS A 110 -14.05 -5.31 16.46
CA LYS A 110 -14.80 -4.05 16.46
C LYS A 110 -15.49 -3.91 15.11
N ALA A 111 -16.78 -3.59 15.13
CA ALA A 111 -17.52 -3.27 13.92
C ALA A 111 -16.78 -2.17 13.16
N ILE A 112 -16.48 -2.41 11.88
CA ILE A 112 -15.97 -1.37 11.02
C ILE A 112 -17.19 -0.53 10.63
N GLU A 113 -17.41 0.59 11.32
CA GLU A 113 -18.45 1.55 10.92
C GLU A 113 -17.99 2.27 9.65
N ILE A 114 -18.45 1.80 8.49
CA ILE A 114 -18.16 2.40 7.18
C ILE A 114 -19.44 3.00 6.63
N GLY A 115 -19.73 4.24 7.05
CA GLY A 115 -20.90 4.99 6.57
C GLY A 115 -22.21 4.23 6.82
N ASP A 116 -23.16 4.39 5.89
CA ASP A 116 -24.49 3.75 5.92
C ASP A 116 -24.52 2.37 5.22
N ALA A 117 -23.39 1.65 5.20
CA ALA A 117 -23.27 0.37 4.51
C ALA A 117 -24.24 -0.68 5.07
N LYS A 118 -24.95 -1.38 4.18
CA LYS A 118 -25.81 -2.51 4.57
C LYS A 118 -24.96 -3.72 4.96
N GLU A 119 -25.55 -4.68 5.67
CA GLU A 119 -24.88 -5.93 6.05
C GLU A 119 -24.31 -6.70 4.84
N GLU A 120 -25.02 -6.68 3.70
CA GLU A 120 -24.54 -7.25 2.43
C GLU A 120 -23.27 -6.54 1.91
N ASP A 121 -23.21 -5.21 2.00
CA ASP A 121 -22.06 -4.40 1.59
C ASP A 121 -20.85 -4.64 2.51
N MET A 122 -21.09 -4.91 3.79
CA MET A 122 -20.05 -5.19 4.78
C MET A 122 -19.24 -6.43 4.42
N LYS A 123 -19.87 -7.46 3.81
CA LYS A 123 -19.15 -8.65 3.31
C LYS A 123 -18.11 -8.26 2.26
N TYR A 124 -18.50 -7.44 1.28
CA TYR A 124 -17.62 -6.98 0.20
C TYR A 124 -16.52 -6.07 0.73
N ILE A 125 -16.85 -5.16 1.64
CA ILE A 125 -15.90 -4.27 2.29
C ILE A 125 -14.85 -5.07 3.05
N LEU A 126 -15.26 -6.01 3.91
CA LEU A 126 -14.31 -6.84 4.67
C LEU A 126 -13.40 -7.62 3.74
N LYS A 127 -13.96 -8.19 2.66
CA LYS A 127 -13.18 -8.88 1.62
C LYS A 127 -12.14 -7.96 0.97
N MET A 128 -12.54 -6.76 0.55
CA MET A 128 -11.64 -5.75 -0.02
C MET A 128 -10.52 -5.39 0.95
N VAL A 129 -10.83 -5.20 2.24
CA VAL A 129 -9.81 -4.88 3.25
C VAL A 129 -8.83 -6.04 3.43
N ILE A 130 -9.29 -7.28 3.55
CA ILE A 130 -8.40 -8.43 3.73
C ILE A 130 -7.46 -8.59 2.53
N VAL A 131 -8.00 -8.50 1.30
CA VAL A 131 -7.19 -8.57 0.08
C VAL A 131 -6.21 -7.41 -0.01
N ALA A 132 -6.65 -6.20 0.33
CA ALA A 132 -5.78 -5.03 0.36
C ALA A 132 -4.63 -5.22 1.38
N LEU A 133 -4.92 -5.74 2.58
CA LEU A 133 -3.89 -6.04 3.60
C LEU A 133 -2.85 -7.06 3.10
N TRP A 134 -3.26 -8.06 2.32
CA TRP A 134 -2.35 -8.99 1.65
C TRP A 134 -1.49 -8.31 0.58
N CYS A 135 -2.08 -7.37 -0.16
CA CYS A 135 -1.38 -6.64 -1.22
C CYS A 135 -0.36 -5.63 -0.69
N VAL A 136 -0.59 -5.02 0.47
CA VAL A 136 0.27 -3.96 1.05
C VAL A 136 1.37 -4.49 1.99
N GLN A 137 1.69 -5.78 1.91
CA GLN A 137 2.79 -6.36 2.69
C GLN A 137 4.14 -5.73 2.32
N MET A 138 5.02 -5.60 3.31
CA MET A 138 6.32 -4.93 3.15
C MET A 138 7.19 -5.65 2.11
N LYS A 139 7.35 -6.98 2.24
CA LYS A 139 8.16 -7.77 1.29
C LYS A 139 7.33 -8.13 0.05
N PRO A 140 7.86 -7.95 -1.17
CA PRO A 140 7.14 -8.30 -2.40
C PRO A 140 6.72 -9.76 -2.50
N MET A 141 7.49 -10.67 -1.89
CA MET A 141 7.23 -12.11 -1.91
C MET A 141 5.99 -12.51 -1.09
N ASP A 142 5.65 -11.72 -0.07
CA ASP A 142 4.50 -11.99 0.81
C ASP A 142 3.18 -11.51 0.20
N ARG A 143 3.25 -10.72 -0.89
CA ARG A 143 2.09 -10.24 -1.63
C ARG A 143 1.57 -11.34 -2.58
N PRO A 144 0.25 -11.47 -2.77
CA PRO A 144 -0.31 -12.39 -3.76
C PRO A 144 0.06 -11.96 -5.19
N SER A 145 -0.16 -12.84 -6.18
CA SER A 145 -0.26 -12.40 -7.58
C SER A 145 -1.57 -11.64 -7.79
N MET A 146 -1.65 -10.82 -8.85
CA MET A 146 -2.92 -10.18 -9.20
C MET A 146 -4.03 -11.19 -9.51
N SER A 147 -3.70 -12.33 -10.12
CA SER A 147 -4.67 -13.40 -10.34
C SER A 147 -5.22 -13.98 -9.03
N LYS A 148 -4.36 -14.16 -8.02
CA LYS A 148 -4.79 -14.64 -6.71
C LYS A 148 -5.59 -13.57 -5.96
N ALA A 149 -5.21 -12.29 -6.06
CA ALA A 149 -5.98 -11.19 -5.49
C ALA A 149 -7.40 -11.13 -6.10
N LEU A 150 -7.53 -11.33 -7.41
CA LEU A 150 -8.82 -11.43 -8.09
C LEU A 150 -9.64 -12.61 -7.58
N GLU A 151 -9.06 -13.81 -7.52
CA GLU A 151 -9.71 -15.01 -6.98
C GLU A 151 -10.22 -14.78 -5.55
N MET A 152 -9.42 -14.09 -4.71
CA MET A 152 -9.82 -13.75 -3.34
C MET A 152 -10.97 -12.74 -3.30
N LEU A 153 -11.07 -11.81 -4.26
CA LEU A 153 -12.15 -10.83 -4.36
C LEU A 153 -13.46 -11.44 -4.89
N GLU A 154 -13.35 -12.40 -5.82
CA GLU A 154 -14.49 -13.11 -6.39
C GLU A 154 -15.02 -14.21 -5.45
N GLY A 155 -14.14 -14.85 -4.67
CA GLY A 155 -14.46 -15.93 -3.74
C GLY A 155 -15.15 -15.49 -2.44
N ASP A 156 -15.46 -16.45 -1.58
CA ASP A 156 -16.16 -16.22 -0.31
C ASP A 156 -15.25 -15.60 0.77
N VAL A 157 -15.79 -14.62 1.53
CA VAL A 157 -15.01 -13.93 2.58
C VAL A 157 -14.63 -14.87 3.72
N GLU A 158 -15.47 -15.88 3.96
CA GLU A 158 -15.33 -16.87 5.01
C GLU A 158 -14.10 -17.78 4.78
N LEU A 159 -13.59 -17.83 3.55
CA LEU A 159 -12.40 -18.59 3.18
C LEU A 159 -11.11 -17.76 3.31
N LEU A 160 -11.23 -16.44 3.50
CA LEU A 160 -10.07 -15.57 3.59
C LEU A 160 -9.44 -15.61 4.99
N GLN A 161 -8.12 -15.69 5.00
CA GLN A 161 -7.33 -15.56 6.23
C GLN A 161 -6.75 -14.15 6.33
N MET A 162 -6.65 -13.65 7.57
CA MET A 162 -5.95 -12.40 7.83
C MET A 162 -4.45 -12.56 7.54
N PRO A 163 -3.83 -11.63 6.79
CA PRO A 163 -2.38 -11.62 6.60
C PRO A 163 -1.64 -11.24 7.89
N PRO A 164 -0.30 -11.28 7.90
CA PRO A 164 0.48 -10.56 8.90
C PRO A 164 0.12 -9.06 8.93
N LYS A 165 0.26 -8.43 10.10
CA LYS A 165 0.02 -6.99 10.25
C LYS A 165 0.99 -6.19 9.36
N PRO A 166 0.51 -5.35 8.43
CA PRO A 166 1.39 -4.50 7.65
C PRO A 166 2.15 -3.52 8.54
N THR A 167 3.41 -3.25 8.19
CA THR A 167 4.27 -2.25 8.85
C THR A 167 4.86 -1.29 7.81
N LEU A 168 5.07 -0.03 8.18
CA LEU A 168 5.80 0.94 7.34
C LEU A 168 7.32 0.81 7.45
N TYR A 169 7.80 0.16 8.51
CA TYR A 169 9.22 0.02 8.81
C TYR A 169 9.63 -1.45 8.76
N SER A 170 10.73 -1.74 8.08
CA SER A 170 11.42 -3.02 8.22
C SER A 170 12.08 -3.07 9.59
N HIS A 171 11.78 -4.12 10.38
CA HIS A 171 12.41 -4.37 11.68
C HIS A 171 13.93 -4.65 11.61
N GLU A 172 14.53 -4.59 10.41
CA GLU A 172 15.96 -4.81 10.18
C GLU A 172 16.83 -3.58 10.50
N MET A 173 16.25 -2.43 10.85
CA MET A 173 17.00 -1.22 11.26
C MET A 173 17.25 -1.09 12.77
N SER A 174 16.88 -2.08 13.60
CA SER A 174 17.00 -1.97 15.07
C SER A 174 17.74 -3.11 15.75
N ALA A 175 18.50 -3.93 15.03
CA ALA A 175 19.20 -5.10 15.59
C ALA A 175 20.73 -5.02 15.60
N GLU A 176 21.34 -3.92 15.16
CA GLU A 176 22.78 -3.68 15.29
C GLU A 176 22.99 -2.23 15.75
N ASP A 177 22.96 -2.02 17.07
CA ASP A 177 23.63 -0.94 17.82
C ASP A 177 23.11 -0.90 19.27
N ARG A 178 23.12 -2.05 19.94
CA ARG A 178 22.93 -2.13 21.41
C ARG A 178 24.17 -2.71 22.07
N GLU A 179 25.32 -2.07 21.86
CA GLU A 179 26.48 -2.25 22.73
C GLU A 179 27.45 -1.05 22.62
N ASN A 180 27.12 0.06 23.31
CA ASN A 180 27.99 0.74 24.29
C ASN A 180 27.67 2.23 24.48
N ASN A 181 27.29 2.53 25.73
CA ASN A 181 27.41 3.78 26.49
C ASN A 181 26.48 4.99 26.25
N PRO A 182 26.11 5.70 27.34
CA PRO A 182 25.04 6.68 27.35
C PRO A 182 25.60 8.09 27.16
N VAL A 183 25.14 8.80 26.13
CA VAL A 183 25.22 10.26 26.12
C VAL A 183 23.92 10.82 25.57
N ASP A 184 23.28 11.61 26.41
CA ASP A 184 22.08 12.39 26.17
C ASP A 184 22.25 13.29 24.94
N VAL A 185 21.50 13.04 23.86
CA VAL A 185 21.41 13.96 22.71
C VAL A 185 19.97 14.07 22.25
N SER A 186 19.41 15.23 22.53
CA SER A 186 18.13 15.79 22.08
C SER A 186 17.71 15.33 20.68
N ILE A 187 16.54 14.70 20.58
CA ILE A 187 15.87 14.42 19.30
C ILE A 187 15.39 15.75 18.73
N SER A 188 16.17 16.32 17.81
CA SER A 188 15.70 17.40 16.95
C SER A 188 14.88 16.79 15.82
N SER A 189 13.60 17.12 15.78
CA SER A 189 12.69 16.77 14.69
C SER A 189 13.18 17.42 13.39
N CYS A 190 13.81 16.63 12.51
CA CYS A 190 14.10 17.08 11.16
C CYS A 190 12.83 16.98 10.29
N ASN A 191 12.08 18.09 10.25
CA ASN A 191 11.15 18.40 9.18
C ASN A 191 11.90 18.40 7.85
N ALA A 192 11.79 17.32 7.07
CA ALA A 192 12.30 17.27 5.71
C ALA A 192 11.28 17.90 4.75
N ASN A 193 11.25 19.24 4.71
CA ASN A 193 10.76 19.96 3.53
C ASN A 193 11.77 19.77 2.40
N ILE A 194 11.56 18.77 1.55
CA ILE A 194 12.37 18.61 0.33
C ILE A 194 11.95 19.72 -0.64
N THR A 195 12.72 20.81 -0.64
CA THR A 195 12.68 21.86 -1.66
C THR A 195 13.54 21.39 -2.83
N ILE A 196 12.92 21.17 -3.99
CA ILE A 196 13.63 20.81 -5.22
C ILE A 196 13.94 22.13 -5.94
N SER A 197 15.21 22.55 -5.92
CA SER A 197 15.67 23.65 -6.77
C SER A 197 15.72 23.17 -8.22
N LEU A 198 14.95 23.83 -9.08
CA LEU A 198 15.17 23.82 -10.52
C LEU A 198 16.21 24.90 -10.82
N ASP A 199 17.45 24.50 -11.09
CA ASP A 199 18.35 25.35 -11.87
C ASP A 199 18.44 24.81 -13.30
N GLY A 200 18.07 25.69 -14.23
CA GLY A 200 18.10 25.44 -15.65
C GLY A 200 19.44 25.79 -16.28
N ARG A 201 19.80 25.02 -17.30
CA ARG A 201 20.17 25.46 -18.66
C ARG A 201 20.35 24.25 -19.55
#